data_AF-A0A317MYQ3-F1
#
_entry.id   AF-A0A317MYQ3-F1
#
_cell.length_a   1.000
_cell.length_b   1.000
_cell.length_c   1.000
_cell.angle_alpha   90.00
_cell.angle_beta   90.00
_cell.angle_gamma   90.00
#
_symmetry.space_group_name_H-M   'P 1'
#
loop_
_entity.id
_entity.type
_entity.pdbx_description
1 polymer ?
#
loop_
_entity_poly.entity_id
_entity_poly.type
_entity_poly.pdbx_seq_one_letter_code
_entity_poly.pdbx_strand_id
1 'polypeptide(L)' 'MDFVFDRTAEGRVIKSLTVVDDATHEAVAIVPERAMGGMQLTRALDQ' A
#
# COMPACT_ATOMS: atom_id res chain seq x y z
N MET A 1 7.70 -3.74 -4.58
CA MET A 1 6.67 -2.87 -3.96
C MET A 1 5.75 -2.41 -5.06
N ASP A 2 4.43 -2.44 -4.84
CA ASP A 2 3.46 -1.95 -5.82
C ASP A 2 2.17 -1.46 -5.12
N PHE A 3 1.29 -0.81 -5.85
CA PHE A 3 -0.04 -0.44 -5.40
C PHE A 3 -1.10 -1.42 -5.90
N VAL A 4 -1.80 -2.05 -4.95
CA VAL A 4 -3.05 -2.76 -5.22
C VAL A 4 -4.22 -1.83 -4.97
N PHE A 5 -5.18 -1.80 -5.90
CA PHE A 5 -6.38 -0.97 -5.79
C PHE A 5 -7.59 -1.85 -5.49
N ASP A 6 -8.41 -1.40 -4.55
CA ASP A 6 -9.69 -2.02 -4.24
C ASP A 6 -10.76 -0.94 -3.97
N ARG A 7 -11.97 -1.35 -3.60
CA ARG A 7 -13.07 -0.48 -3.21
C ARG A 7 -13.73 -0.98 -1.94
N THR A 8 -14.06 -0.03 -1.06
CA THR A 8 -14.94 -0.30 0.08
C THR A 8 -16.36 -0.64 -0.40
N ALA A 9 -17.23 -1.16 0.49
CA ALA A 9 -18.63 -1.44 0.18
C ALA A 9 -19.40 -0.25 -0.42
N GLU A 10 -19.03 0.99 -0.07
CA GLU A 10 -19.59 2.22 -0.62
C GLU A 10 -19.04 2.61 -2.01
N GLY A 11 -18.23 1.75 -2.64
CA GLY A 11 -17.61 1.99 -3.94
C GLY A 11 -16.42 2.96 -3.94
N ARG A 12 -16.04 3.50 -2.77
CA ARG A 12 -14.88 4.40 -2.65
C ARG A 12 -13.56 3.63 -2.78
N VAL A 13 -12.67 4.12 -3.65
CA VAL A 13 -11.35 3.53 -3.90
C VAL A 13 -10.49 3.56 -2.62
N ILE A 14 -9.72 2.49 -2.44
CA ILE A 14 -8.60 2.40 -1.51
C ILE A 14 -7.36 1.94 -2.27
N LYS A 15 -6.20 2.52 -1.93
CA LYS A 15 -4.89 2.20 -2.51
C LYS A 15 -4.04 1.57 -1.43
N SER A 16 -3.62 0.33 -1.64
CA SER A 16 -2.76 -0.38 -0.71
C SER A 16 -1.35 -0.45 -1.28
N LEU A 17 -0.40 0.19 -0.59
CA LEU A 17 1.02 -0.04 -0.85
C LEU A 17 1.39 -1.42 -0.27
N THR A 18 1.80 -2.33 -1.13
CA THR A 18 2.24 -3.67 -0.73
C THR A 18 3.74 -3.79 -0.90
N VAL A 19 4.43 -4.15 0.18
CA VAL A 19 5.84 -4.50 0.20
C VAL A 19 5.94 -6.02 0.34
N VAL A 20 6.63 -6.65 -0.59
CA VAL A 20 6.84 -8.09 -0.64
C VAL A 20 8.33 -8.35 -0.41
N ASP A 21 8.65 -9.28 0.47
CA ASP A 21 10.01 -9.81 0.58
C ASP A 21 10.29 -10.75 -0.59
N ASP A 22 11.42 -10.53 -1.26
CA ASP A 22 11.76 -11.26 -2.48
C ASP A 22 12.15 -12.72 -2.21
N ALA A 23 12.75 -13.00 -1.05
CA ALA A 23 13.19 -14.35 -0.71
C ALA A 23 12.01 -15.24 -0.29
N THR A 24 11.07 -14.71 0.48
CA THR A 24 9.92 -15.49 0.99
C THR A 24 8.67 -15.38 0.11
N HIS A 25 8.62 -14.39 -0.79
CA HIS A 25 7.41 -14.01 -1.54
C HIS A 25 6.22 -13.64 -0.64
N GLU A 26 6.47 -13.27 0.62
CA GLU A 26 5.44 -12.88 1.57
C GLU A 26 5.26 -11.36 1.62
N ALA A 27 4.03 -10.91 1.85
CA ALA A 27 3.74 -9.50 2.10
C ALA A 27 4.20 -9.10 3.51
N VAL A 28 5.30 -8.34 3.58
CA VAL A 28 5.90 -7.88 4.83
C VAL A 28 5.30 -6.57 5.35
N ALA A 29 4.64 -5.80 4.47
CA ALA A 29 3.84 -4.65 4.86
C ALA A 29 2.70 -4.39 3.87
N ILE A 30 1.55 -3.97 4.39
CA ILE A 30 0.41 -3.48 3.62
C ILE A 30 -0.06 -2.18 4.25
N VAL A 31 0.06 -1.07 3.52
CA VAL A 31 -0.33 0.26 3.99
C VAL A 31 -1.51 0.78 3.15
N PRO A 32 -2.76 0.64 3.65
CA PRO A 32 -3.94 1.10 2.94
C PRO A 32 -4.22 2.59 3.18
N GLU A 33 -4.34 3.36 2.11
CA GLU A 33 -4.66 4.79 2.13
C GLU A 33 -5.63 5.17 1.02
N ARG A 34 -6.45 6.21 1.24
CA ARG A 34 -7.36 6.70 0.19
C ARG A 34 -6.62 7.46 -0.92
N ALA A 35 -5.55 8.14 -0.55
CA ALA A 35 -4.64 8.80 -1.46
C ALA A 35 -3.23 8.77 -0.86
N MET A 36 -2.24 8.42 -1.67
CA MET A 36 -0.84 8.41 -1.28
C MET A 36 -0.03 9.19 -2.31
N GLY A 37 0.38 10.40 -1.94
CA GLY A 37 1.35 11.20 -2.66
C GLY A 37 2.78 10.93 -2.17
N GLY A 38 3.77 11.54 -2.82
CA GLY A 38 5.19 11.25 -2.58
C GLY A 38 5.61 11.39 -1.11
N MET A 39 5.20 12.47 -0.43
CA MET A 39 5.55 12.67 0.99
C MET A 39 4.94 11.61 1.92
N GLN A 40 3.73 11.13 1.62
CA GLN A 40 3.11 10.07 2.41
C GLN A 40 3.80 8.73 2.15
N LEU A 41 4.17 8.46 0.90
CA LEU A 41 4.94 7.29 0.53
C LEU A 41 6.30 7.26 1.24
N THR A 42 7.07 8.36 1.21
CA THR A 42 8.37 8.43 1.89
C THR A 42 8.24 8.13 3.38
N ARG A 43 7.27 8.75 4.07
CA ARG A 43 7.04 8.46 5.50
C ARG A 43 6.62 7.01 5.78
N ALA A 44 5.88 6.39 4.87
CA ALA A 44 5.47 5.00 5.00
C ALA A 44 6.64 4.03 4.79
N LEU A 45 7.65 4.42 4.01
CA LEU A 45 8.87 3.64 3.79
C LEU A 45 9.96 3.87 4.84
N ASP A 46 9.87 4.95 5.61
CA ASP A 46 10.82 5.28 6.69
C ASP A 46 10.47 4.61 8.05
N GLN A 47 9.30 3.94 8.16
CA GLN A 47 8.88 3.17 9.36
C GLN A 47 9.37 1.73 9.29
#